data_AF-A0AAF0RZY0-F1
#
_entry.id   AF-A0AAF0RZY0-F1
#
_cell.length_a   1.000
_cell.length_b   1.000
_cell.length_c   1.000
_cell.angle_alpha   90.00
_cell.angle_beta   90.00
_cell.angle_gamma   90.00
#
_symmetry.space_group_name_H-M   'P 1'
#
loop_
_entity.id
_entity.type
_entity.pdbx_description
1 polymer ?
#
loop_
_entity_poly.entity_id
_entity_poly.type
_entity_poly.pdbx_seq_one_letter_code
_entity_poly.pdbx_strand_id
1 'polypeptide(L)'
;MASSKTDARTKPRRSKRRDRLVAIGILVLVVLVPVLVIFVGPITLKAYDASHRTEVTCEVRSAHTGVGSSRSVKGVGSSSNQVVIETSDCGTLTLRWGVTADNKESIADGFAAGTTWKFEVGAGSYKLHPFLNTIRQAVFVKEFRRA
;
A
#
# COMPACT_ATOMS: atom_id res chain seq x y z
N MET A 1 -32.78 69.39 -12.41
CA MET A 1 -32.12 68.64 -13.49
C MET A 1 -30.83 68.04 -12.96
N ALA A 2 -30.74 66.71 -12.98
CA ALA A 2 -29.54 65.83 -13.02
C ALA A 2 -28.42 66.04 -11.95
N SER A 3 -27.74 65.02 -11.44
CA SER A 3 -27.55 63.66 -11.91
C SER A 3 -27.06 62.77 -10.78
N SER A 4 -27.64 61.57 -10.71
CA SER A 4 -27.16 60.42 -9.94
C SER A 4 -25.69 60.09 -10.30
N LYS A 5 -24.84 59.88 -9.29
CA LYS A 5 -23.52 59.23 -9.47
C LYS A 5 -23.38 58.06 -8.49
N THR A 6 -23.92 56.95 -8.96
CA THR A 6 -23.26 55.64 -9.09
C THR A 6 -22.51 55.12 -7.86
N ASP A 7 -23.14 54.11 -7.24
CA ASP A 7 -22.53 53.11 -6.36
C ASP A 7 -21.19 52.60 -6.89
N ALA A 8 -20.09 53.01 -6.26
CA ALA A 8 -18.81 52.33 -6.41
C ALA A 8 -18.85 51.05 -5.58
N ARG A 9 -19.42 49.99 -6.16
CA ARG A 9 -19.37 48.62 -5.62
C ARG A 9 -17.91 48.16 -5.61
N THR A 10 -17.20 48.50 -4.54
CA THR A 10 -15.80 48.12 -4.30
C THR A 10 -15.75 46.61 -4.15
N LYS A 11 -15.43 45.91 -5.25
CA LYS A 11 -15.13 44.49 -5.24
C LYS A 11 -14.01 44.30 -4.21
N PRO A 12 -14.20 43.52 -3.11
CA PRO A 12 -13.18 43.43 -2.09
C PRO A 12 -11.92 42.91 -2.75
N ARG A 13 -10.83 43.70 -2.71
CA ARG A 13 -9.50 43.27 -3.14
C ARG A 13 -9.16 42.06 -2.29
N ARG A 14 -9.50 40.86 -2.77
CA ARG A 14 -9.03 39.59 -2.23
C ARG A 14 -7.54 39.77 -2.02
N SER A 15 -7.13 39.82 -0.75
CA SER A 15 -5.82 40.37 -0.42
C SER A 15 -4.78 39.45 -1.06
N LYS A 16 -3.83 39.99 -1.81
CA LYS A 16 -2.78 39.20 -2.48
C LYS A 16 -2.07 38.25 -1.49
N ARG A 17 -2.07 38.59 -0.20
CA ARG A 17 -1.59 37.74 0.90
C ARG A 17 -2.46 36.49 1.13
N ARG A 18 -3.79 36.62 1.12
CA ARG A 18 -4.72 35.48 1.24
C ARG A 18 -4.53 34.50 0.08
N ASP A 19 -4.39 35.00 -1.14
CA ASP A 19 -4.19 34.14 -2.30
C ASP A 19 -2.83 33.43 -2.28
N ARG A 20 -1.78 34.11 -1.80
CA ARG A 20 -0.47 33.48 -1.57
C ARG A 20 -0.53 32.41 -0.48
N LEU A 21 -1.21 32.65 0.63
CA LEU A 21 -1.37 31.65 1.70
C LEU A 21 -2.17 30.44 1.23
N VAL A 22 -3.23 30.65 0.45
CA VAL A 22 -3.99 29.56 -0.17
C VAL A 22 -3.12 28.78 -1.16
N ALA A 23 -2.36 29.46 -2.01
CA ALA A 23 -1.45 28.81 -2.96
C ALA A 23 -0.36 28.00 -2.24
N ILE A 24 0.23 28.52 -1.16
CA ILE A 24 1.20 27.81 -0.33
C ILE A 24 0.53 26.61 0.35
N GLY A 25 -0.67 26.77 0.90
CA GLY A 25 -1.42 25.67 1.51
C GLY A 25 -1.70 24.55 0.53
N ILE A 26 -2.10 24.88 -0.70
CA ILE A 26 -2.30 23.90 -1.79
C ILE A 26 -0.96 23.24 -2.17
N LEU A 27 0.12 24.02 -2.31
CA LEU A 27 1.44 23.46 -2.61
C LEU A 27 1.89 22.47 -1.54
N VAL A 28 1.75 22.83 -0.26
CA VAL A 28 2.07 21.95 0.86
C VAL A 28 1.20 20.70 0.81
N LEU A 29 -0.11 20.83 0.60
CA LEU A 29 -0.99 19.68 0.49
C LEU A 29 -0.58 18.74 -0.66
N VAL A 30 -0.32 19.29 -1.85
CA VAL A 30 -0.04 18.53 -3.07
C VAL A 30 1.37 17.94 -3.07
N VAL A 31 2.32 18.53 -2.34
CA VAL A 31 3.71 18.03 -2.29
C VAL A 31 3.97 17.22 -1.03
N LEU A 32 3.66 17.78 0.14
CA LEU A 32 4.00 17.16 1.42
C LEU A 32 3.19 15.87 1.66
N VAL A 33 1.88 15.87 1.35
CA VAL A 33 1.04 14.70 1.60
C VAL A 33 1.51 13.50 0.78
N PRO A 34 1.73 13.59 -0.56
CA PRO A 34 2.26 12.47 -1.31
C PRO A 34 3.64 12.01 -0.85
N VAL A 35 4.54 12.93 -0.47
CA VAL A 35 5.85 12.55 0.09
C VAL A 35 5.68 11.75 1.37
N LEU A 36 4.83 12.21 2.31
CA LEU A 36 4.58 11.47 3.54
C LEU A 36 3.95 10.11 3.26
N VAL A 37 2.97 10.03 2.36
CA VAL A 37 2.31 8.77 2.01
C VAL A 37 3.27 7.78 1.35
N ILE A 38 4.17 8.24 0.46
CA ILE A 38 5.08 7.36 -0.29
C ILE A 38 6.28 6.93 0.56
N PHE A 39 6.85 7.83 1.37
CA PHE A 39 8.08 7.55 2.11
C PHE A 39 7.84 7.14 3.56
N VAL A 40 6.93 7.83 4.27
CA VAL A 40 6.67 7.56 5.69
C VAL A 40 5.63 6.45 5.83
N GLY A 41 4.57 6.46 5.02
CA GLY A 41 3.48 5.48 5.04
C GLY A 41 3.97 4.03 5.08
N PRO A 42 4.81 3.57 4.14
CA PRO A 42 5.28 2.18 4.13
C PRO A 42 6.14 1.82 5.34
N ILE A 43 6.93 2.76 5.87
CA ILE A 43 7.78 2.53 7.04
C ILE A 43 6.90 2.35 8.28
N THR A 44 5.97 3.28 8.50
CA THR A 44 5.05 3.23 9.63
C THR A 44 4.17 1.98 9.56
N LEU A 45 3.66 1.63 8.37
CA LEU A 45 2.84 0.43 8.18
C LEU A 45 3.63 -0.85 8.51
N LYS A 46 4.87 -0.97 8.01
CA LYS A 46 5.74 -2.12 8.32
C LYS A 46 6.08 -2.22 9.81
N ALA A 47 6.35 -1.08 10.46
CA ALA A 47 6.64 -1.04 11.89
C ALA A 47 5.41 -1.44 12.73
N TYR A 48 4.23 -0.96 12.33
CA TYR A 48 2.97 -1.35 12.96
C TYR A 48 2.71 -2.86 12.81
N ASP A 49 2.84 -3.39 11.59
CA ASP A 49 2.62 -4.80 11.28
C ASP A 49 3.64 -5.74 11.95
N ALA A 50 4.83 -5.25 12.31
CA ALA A 50 5.82 -6.04 13.03
C ALA A 50 5.37 -6.37 14.45
N SER A 51 4.66 -5.43 15.11
CA SER A 51 4.12 -5.58 16.47
C SER A 51 2.65 -6.00 16.50
N HIS A 52 1.91 -5.81 15.41
CA HIS A 52 0.49 -6.15 15.30
C HIS A 52 0.28 -7.15 14.19
N ARG A 53 0.16 -8.42 14.59
CA ARG A 53 -0.11 -9.52 13.68
C ARG A 53 -1.53 -10.02 13.89
N THR A 54 -2.14 -10.50 12.82
CA THR A 54 -3.47 -11.10 12.85
C THR A 54 -3.43 -12.41 12.07
N GLU A 55 -4.20 -13.37 12.53
CA GLU A 55 -4.44 -14.62 11.82
C GLU A 55 -5.66 -14.47 10.92
N VAL A 56 -5.55 -14.95 9.69
CA VAL A 56 -6.63 -14.96 8.70
C VAL A 56 -6.77 -16.37 8.14
N THR A 57 -8.01 -16.84 8.01
CA THR A 57 -8.30 -18.17 7.45
C THR A 57 -8.90 -17.98 6.07
N CYS A 58 -8.30 -18.58 5.06
CA CYS A 58 -8.61 -18.29 3.66
C CYS A 58 -8.53 -19.57 2.82
N GLU A 59 -9.35 -19.67 1.78
CA GLU A 59 -9.23 -20.74 0.79
C GLU A 59 -8.26 -20.35 -0.32
N VAL A 60 -7.28 -21.22 -0.59
CA VAL A 60 -6.31 -21.04 -1.68
C VAL A 60 -6.96 -21.36 -3.02
N ARG A 61 -6.83 -20.45 -3.98
CA ARG A 61 -7.20 -20.66 -5.39
C ARG A 61 -6.04 -21.11 -6.24
N SER A 62 -4.88 -20.47 -6.06
CA SER A 62 -3.65 -20.80 -6.78
C SER A 62 -2.45 -20.36 -5.97
N ALA A 63 -1.29 -20.95 -6.23
CA ALA A 63 -0.02 -20.45 -5.75
C ALA A 63 1.03 -20.61 -6.85
N HIS A 64 1.91 -19.63 -6.97
CA HIS A 64 2.99 -19.64 -7.96
C HIS A 64 4.24 -18.92 -7.45
N THR A 65 5.38 -19.27 -8.04
CA THR A 65 6.65 -18.64 -7.69
C THR A 65 6.71 -17.21 -8.24
N GLY A 66 7.39 -16.33 -7.54
CA GLY A 66 7.58 -14.94 -7.92
C GLY A 66 8.93 -14.41 -7.48
N VAL A 67 9.29 -13.22 -7.97
CA VAL A 67 10.52 -12.52 -7.60
C VAL A 67 10.18 -11.09 -7.20
N GLY A 68 10.33 -10.78 -5.91
CA GLY A 68 10.23 -9.43 -5.39
C GLY A 68 11.55 -8.69 -5.64
N SER A 69 11.50 -7.54 -6.29
CA SER A 69 12.70 -6.76 -6.63
C SER A 69 12.64 -5.34 -6.07
N SER A 70 13.78 -4.85 -5.60
CA SER A 70 14.00 -3.45 -5.27
C SER A 70 15.08 -2.88 -6.18
N ARG A 71 14.93 -1.63 -6.62
CA ARG A 71 15.92 -0.90 -7.41
C ARG A 71 16.09 0.49 -6.83
N SER A 72 17.32 0.87 -6.52
CA SER A 72 17.67 2.26 -6.23
C SER A 72 17.83 3.05 -7.53
N VAL A 73 17.73 4.38 -7.46
CA VAL A 73 17.98 5.30 -8.59
C VAL A 73 19.39 5.11 -9.18
N LYS A 74 20.34 4.60 -8.37
CA LYS A 74 21.72 4.33 -8.77
C LYS A 74 21.93 2.92 -9.36
N GLY A 75 20.87 2.16 -9.58
CA GLY A 75 20.92 0.82 -10.20
C GLY A 75 21.28 -0.32 -9.26
N VAL A 76 21.63 -0.05 -8.00
CA VAL A 76 21.81 -1.10 -6.98
C VAL A 76 20.43 -1.62 -6.59
N GLY A 77 20.23 -2.93 -6.74
CA GLY A 77 18.95 -3.58 -6.45
C GLY A 77 19.15 -4.96 -5.86
N SER A 78 18.16 -5.43 -5.12
CA SER A 78 18.11 -6.78 -4.58
C SER A 78 16.87 -7.47 -5.12
N SER A 79 17.00 -8.73 -5.53
CA SER A 79 15.89 -9.61 -5.80
C SER A 79 15.74 -10.61 -4.66
N SER A 80 14.50 -11.04 -4.42
CA SER A 80 14.15 -12.03 -3.41
C SER A 80 13.13 -12.99 -3.98
N ASN A 81 13.35 -14.29 -3.78
CA ASN A 81 12.38 -15.31 -4.14
C ASN A 81 11.16 -15.19 -3.22
N GLN A 82 9.99 -15.46 -3.77
CA GLN A 82 8.71 -15.43 -3.05
C GLN A 82 7.72 -16.41 -3.67
N VAL A 83 6.67 -16.74 -2.93
CA VAL A 83 5.49 -17.46 -3.41
C VAL A 83 4.30 -16.52 -3.29
N VAL A 84 3.59 -16.34 -4.40
CA VAL A 84 2.36 -15.56 -4.48
C VAL A 84 1.20 -16.54 -4.31
N ILE A 85 0.31 -16.27 -3.36
CA ILE A 85 -0.81 -17.11 -2.99
C ILE A 85 -2.08 -16.33 -3.28
N GLU A 86 -2.88 -16.79 -4.24
CA GLU A 86 -4.18 -16.23 -4.53
C GLU A 86 -5.23 -16.93 -3.68
N THR A 87 -6.04 -16.14 -2.97
CA THR A 87 -7.12 -16.67 -2.13
C THR A 87 -8.48 -16.18 -2.59
N SER A 88 -9.55 -16.84 -2.14
CA SER A 88 -10.92 -16.49 -2.52
C SER A 88 -11.46 -15.26 -1.78
N ASP A 89 -11.01 -15.04 -0.55
CA ASP A 89 -11.62 -14.16 0.46
C ASP A 89 -10.63 -13.18 1.12
N CYS A 90 -9.34 -13.51 1.15
CA CYS A 90 -8.29 -12.68 1.76
C CYS A 90 -7.46 -11.86 0.76
N GLY A 91 -7.73 -12.03 -0.54
CA GLY A 91 -6.96 -11.43 -1.63
C GLY A 91 -5.62 -12.12 -1.91
N THR A 92 -4.69 -11.40 -2.53
CA THR A 92 -3.37 -11.96 -2.88
C THR A 92 -2.39 -11.79 -1.72
N LEU A 93 -1.88 -12.92 -1.22
CA LEU A 93 -0.87 -12.97 -0.17
C LEU A 93 0.50 -13.29 -0.78
N THR A 94 1.58 -12.89 -0.12
CA THR A 94 2.94 -13.18 -0.56
C THR A 94 3.80 -13.72 0.57
N LEU A 95 4.28 -14.94 0.41
CA LEU A 95 5.25 -15.55 1.30
C LEU A 95 6.66 -15.28 0.76
N ARG A 96 7.50 -14.62 1.56
CA ARG A 96 8.88 -14.29 1.18
C ARG A 96 9.90 -14.84 2.17
N TRP A 97 9.56 -14.88 3.45
CA TRP A 97 10.47 -15.42 4.48
C TRP A 97 10.55 -16.94 4.35
N GLY A 98 11.76 -17.48 4.40
CA GLY A 98 12.02 -18.91 4.22
C GLY A 98 11.98 -19.41 2.76
N VAL A 99 11.68 -18.54 1.80
CA VAL A 99 11.63 -18.90 0.36
C VAL A 99 13.00 -18.69 -0.30
N THR A 100 13.56 -19.75 -0.85
CA THR A 100 14.84 -19.80 -1.56
C THR A 100 14.63 -20.15 -3.04
N ALA A 101 15.71 -20.11 -3.84
CA ALA A 101 15.62 -20.53 -5.24
C ALA A 101 15.32 -22.03 -5.37
N ASP A 102 15.73 -22.83 -4.37
CA ASP A 102 15.65 -24.29 -4.41
C ASP A 102 14.32 -24.84 -3.88
N ASN A 103 13.62 -24.07 -3.04
CA ASN A 103 12.40 -24.55 -2.37
C ASN A 103 11.10 -23.86 -2.84
N LYS A 104 11.19 -22.78 -3.62
CA LYS A 104 10.01 -21.96 -3.97
C LYS A 104 8.95 -22.75 -4.74
N GLU A 105 9.36 -23.64 -5.65
CA GLU A 105 8.45 -24.52 -6.39
C GLU A 105 7.74 -25.47 -5.42
N SER A 106 8.50 -26.18 -4.59
CA SER A 106 7.94 -27.12 -3.61
C SER A 106 6.99 -26.45 -2.61
N ILE A 107 7.29 -25.22 -2.17
CA ILE A 107 6.40 -24.44 -1.30
C ILE A 107 5.12 -24.06 -2.06
N ALA A 108 5.23 -23.56 -3.30
CA ALA A 108 4.06 -23.20 -4.11
C ALA A 108 3.14 -24.41 -4.35
N ASP A 109 3.70 -25.56 -4.70
CA ASP A 109 2.96 -26.80 -4.93
C ASP A 109 2.26 -27.32 -3.66
N GLY A 110 2.76 -26.96 -2.46
CA GLY A 110 2.13 -27.30 -1.18
C GLY A 110 0.78 -26.61 -0.96
N PHE A 111 0.53 -25.48 -1.62
CA PHE A 111 -0.71 -24.71 -1.55
C PHE A 111 -1.69 -25.14 -2.65
N ALA A 112 -2.26 -26.34 -2.50
CA ALA A 112 -3.24 -26.87 -3.44
C ALA A 112 -4.52 -26.02 -3.49
N ALA A 113 -5.08 -25.86 -4.69
CA ALA A 113 -6.35 -25.18 -4.91
C ALA A 113 -7.50 -25.85 -4.12
N GLY A 114 -8.41 -25.04 -3.57
CA GLY A 114 -9.54 -25.49 -2.75
C GLY A 114 -9.16 -25.87 -1.31
N THR A 115 -7.90 -25.71 -0.90
CA THR A 115 -7.49 -25.98 0.49
C THR A 115 -7.57 -24.74 1.36
N THR A 116 -8.02 -24.93 2.61
CA THR A 116 -8.11 -23.85 3.59
C THR A 116 -6.85 -23.77 4.44
N TRP A 117 -6.33 -22.57 4.61
CA TRP A 117 -5.11 -22.29 5.36
C TRP A 117 -5.32 -21.14 6.34
N LYS A 118 -4.57 -21.19 7.43
CA LYS A 118 -4.41 -20.09 8.38
C LYS A 118 -3.10 -19.38 8.10
N PHE A 119 -3.16 -18.10 7.83
CA PHE A 119 -2.01 -17.24 7.56
C PHE A 119 -1.88 -16.19 8.65
N GLU A 120 -0.67 -16.00 9.16
CA GLU A 120 -0.33 -14.88 10.02
C GLU A 120 0.20 -13.73 9.16
N VAL A 121 -0.49 -12.58 9.22
CA VAL A 121 -0.20 -11.39 8.40
C VAL A 121 -0.15 -10.15 9.28
N GLY A 122 0.41 -9.06 8.75
CA GLY A 122 0.37 -7.75 9.40
C GLY A 122 -1.05 -7.19 9.46
N ALA A 123 -1.52 -6.77 10.63
CA ALA A 123 -2.90 -6.33 10.84
C ALA A 123 -3.24 -5.05 10.03
N GLY A 124 -2.30 -4.11 9.93
CA GLY A 124 -2.47 -2.89 9.15
C GLY A 124 -2.49 -3.18 7.65
N SER A 125 -1.53 -3.96 7.14
CA SER A 125 -1.53 -4.36 5.72
C SER A 125 -2.78 -5.15 5.36
N TYR A 126 -3.22 -6.07 6.23
CA TYR A 126 -4.44 -6.83 5.98
C TYR A 126 -5.69 -5.94 6.00
N LYS A 127 -5.81 -4.99 6.92
CA LYS A 127 -6.93 -4.04 6.93
C LYS A 127 -7.00 -3.20 5.64
N LEU A 128 -5.84 -2.92 5.03
CA LEU A 128 -5.72 -2.15 3.79
C LEU A 128 -5.68 -3.04 2.54
N HIS A 129 -5.80 -4.37 2.66
CA HIS A 129 -5.60 -5.30 1.55
C HIS A 129 -6.45 -5.01 0.31
N PRO A 130 -7.71 -4.52 0.37
CA PRO A 130 -8.47 -4.24 -0.86
C PRO A 130 -7.81 -3.13 -1.68
N PHE A 131 -7.31 -2.09 -1.00
CA PHE A 131 -6.59 -0.99 -1.64
C PHE A 131 -5.21 -1.44 -2.12
N LEU A 132 -4.45 -2.15 -1.28
CA LEU A 132 -3.12 -2.65 -1.62
C LEU A 132 -3.17 -3.59 -2.84
N ASN A 133 -4.14 -4.51 -2.89
CA ASN A 133 -4.33 -5.39 -4.04
C ASN A 133 -4.65 -4.62 -5.33
N THR A 134 -5.43 -3.52 -5.24
CA THR A 134 -5.73 -2.66 -6.39
C THR A 134 -4.47 -2.05 -7.00
N ILE A 135 -3.51 -1.65 -6.16
CA ILE A 135 -2.21 -1.12 -6.60
C ILE A 135 -1.11 -2.19 -6.69
N ARG A 136 -1.49 -3.48 -6.67
CA ARG A 136 -0.60 -4.65 -6.73
C ARG A 136 0.51 -4.63 -5.66
N GLN A 137 0.22 -4.08 -4.49
CA GLN A 137 1.06 -4.19 -3.30
C GLN A 137 0.73 -5.47 -2.54
N ALA A 138 1.79 -6.21 -2.19
CA ALA A 138 1.67 -7.49 -1.52
C ALA A 138 1.34 -7.35 -0.04
N VAL A 139 0.44 -8.20 0.45
CA VAL A 139 0.29 -8.49 1.89
C VAL A 139 1.21 -9.67 2.22
N PHE A 140 2.17 -9.46 3.11
CA PHE A 140 3.18 -10.47 3.39
C PHE A 140 2.75 -11.46 4.49
N VAL A 141 2.88 -12.74 4.20
CA VAL A 141 2.67 -13.86 5.13
C VAL A 141 3.90 -14.05 5.98
N LYS A 142 3.75 -14.03 7.31
CA LYS A 142 4.80 -14.28 8.30
C LYS A 142 4.92 -15.76 8.61
N GLU A 143 3.80 -16.38 8.91
CA GLU A 143 3.67 -17.79 9.28
C GLU A 143 2.40 -18.36 8.65
N PHE A 144 2.34 -19.67 8.47
CA PHE A 144 1.19 -20.35 7.87
C PHE A 144 1.06 -21.78 8.37
N ARG A 145 -0.18 -22.28 8.43
CA ARG A 145 -0.50 -23.68 8.76
C ARG A 145 -1.82 -24.10 8.13
N ARG A 146 -1.99 -25.41 7.91
CA ARG A 146 -3.29 -25.93 7.45
C ARG A 146 -4.36 -25.68 8.50
N ALA A 147 -5.56 -25.33 8.03
CA ALA A 147 -6.71 -25.08 8.89
C ALA A 147 -7.29 -26.37 9.47
#